data_AF-A0A257ACU8-F1
#
_entry.id   AF-A0A257ACU8-F1
#
_cell.length_a   1.000
_cell.length_b   1.000
_cell.length_c   1.000
_cell.angle_alpha   90.00
_cell.angle_beta   90.00
_cell.angle_gamma   90.00
#
_symmetry.space_group_name_H-M   'P 1'
#
loop_
_entity.id
_entity.type
_entity.pdbx_description
1 polymer ?
#
loop_
_entity_poly.entity_id
_entity_poly.type
_entity_poly.pdbx_seq_one_letter_code
_entity_poly.pdbx_strand_id
1 'polypeptide(L)'
;MKVKQELAHEPITRESFEIGRARAYPPGWIENESIYLHMEYKYLLELLKTGLYEEYYEEIRNTLIPFLKPEIYGRSILENSSFIVSSAFPESELHGRGFQPRLTGASAELINMWTLITAGEQPFFVDETGSLRLKLEPKLPDWLFTEKEEICMTYTNKGEKIELTIPKNCFAFKFLGKTIVIYHNDRRKNTFGEDKAKITHYTLKSTLISPPAIVVGRLKLSLFDHITFKVE
;
A
#
# COMPACT_ATOMS: atom_id res chain seq x y z
N MET A 1 -7.40 17.51 -18.87
CA MET A 1 -6.31 17.41 -17.86
C MET A 1 -5.57 16.12 -18.15
N LYS A 2 -4.24 16.13 -18.34
CA LYS A 2 -3.47 14.88 -18.48
C LYS A 2 -3.39 14.24 -17.09
N VAL A 3 -4.10 13.13 -16.90
CA VAL A 3 -3.94 12.29 -15.72
C VAL A 3 -2.69 11.45 -15.98
N LYS A 4 -1.68 11.50 -15.11
CA LYS A 4 -0.47 10.65 -15.21
C LYS A 4 -0.85 9.26 -14.69
N GLN A 5 -1.59 8.51 -15.50
CA GLN A 5 -2.03 7.14 -15.26
C GLN A 5 -1.84 6.33 -16.53
N GLU A 6 -1.58 5.04 -16.38
CA GLU A 6 -1.17 4.17 -17.48
C GLU A 6 -2.39 3.62 -18.22
N LEU A 7 -2.38 3.71 -19.54
CA LEU A 7 -3.42 3.12 -20.38
C LEU A 7 -3.27 1.59 -20.38
N ALA A 8 -4.39 0.88 -20.46
CA ALA A 8 -4.37 -0.58 -20.56
C ALA A 8 -3.60 -1.08 -21.78
N HIS A 9 -3.67 -0.35 -22.89
CA HIS A 9 -2.92 -0.58 -24.12
C HIS A 9 -3.00 0.65 -25.06
N GLU A 10 -2.16 0.67 -26.09
CA GLU A 10 -2.17 1.64 -27.19
C GLU A 10 -3.40 1.49 -28.11
N PRO A 11 -3.76 2.50 -28.93
CA PRO A 11 -4.97 2.44 -29.75
C PRO A 11 -5.03 1.24 -30.70
N ILE A 12 -6.11 0.47 -30.60
CA ILE A 12 -6.38 -0.70 -31.46
C ILE A 12 -7.34 -0.37 -32.61
N THR A 13 -7.53 0.91 -32.94
CA THR A 13 -8.51 1.36 -33.94
C THR A 13 -8.25 0.81 -35.35
N ARG A 14 -7.01 0.44 -35.67
CA ARG A 14 -6.61 -0.17 -36.94
C ARG A 14 -6.71 -1.70 -36.97
N GLU A 15 -6.93 -2.32 -35.82
CA GLU A 15 -7.04 -3.78 -35.71
C GLU A 15 -8.42 -4.27 -36.13
N SER A 16 -8.46 -5.51 -36.65
CA SER A 16 -9.73 -6.18 -36.95
C SER A 16 -10.51 -6.54 -35.68
N PHE A 17 -11.81 -6.82 -35.81
CA PHE A 17 -12.63 -7.24 -34.67
C PHE A 17 -12.27 -8.63 -34.12
N GLU A 18 -11.45 -9.41 -34.82
CA GLU A 18 -10.96 -10.73 -34.37
C GLU A 18 -9.99 -10.63 -33.18
N ILE A 19 -9.39 -9.45 -32.92
CA ILE A 19 -8.51 -9.24 -31.76
C ILE A 19 -9.26 -9.36 -30.41
N GLY A 20 -10.59 -9.23 -30.46
CA GLY A 20 -11.47 -9.43 -29.32
C GLY A 20 -12.45 -8.27 -29.10
N ARG A 21 -13.43 -8.51 -28.22
CA ARG A 21 -14.55 -7.58 -27.98
C ARG A 21 -14.13 -6.20 -27.49
N ALA A 22 -12.93 -6.06 -26.91
CA ALA A 22 -12.43 -4.78 -26.42
C ALA A 22 -12.45 -3.73 -27.54
N ARG A 23 -12.18 -4.14 -28.78
CA ARG A 23 -12.25 -3.29 -29.98
C ARG A 23 -13.62 -2.65 -30.22
N ALA A 24 -14.70 -3.22 -29.68
CA ALA A 24 -16.05 -2.70 -29.81
C ALA A 24 -16.38 -1.59 -28.80
N TYR A 25 -15.62 -1.45 -27.71
CA TYR A 25 -15.79 -0.34 -26.78
C TYR A 25 -15.20 0.95 -27.37
N PRO A 26 -15.76 2.13 -27.06
CA PRO A 26 -15.11 3.39 -27.35
C PRO A 26 -13.71 3.46 -26.69
N PRO A 27 -12.71 4.08 -27.32
CA PRO A 27 -11.42 4.37 -26.67
C PRO A 27 -11.62 5.08 -25.33
N GLY A 28 -10.87 4.69 -24.30
CA GLY A 28 -10.99 5.23 -22.95
C GLY A 28 -12.07 4.56 -22.09
N TRP A 29 -12.70 3.47 -22.55
CA TRP A 29 -13.80 2.79 -21.86
C TRP A 29 -13.52 1.30 -21.62
N ILE A 30 -13.74 0.84 -20.38
CA ILE A 30 -13.51 -0.53 -19.90
C ILE A 30 -12.13 -1.05 -20.32
N GLU A 31 -11.98 -2.10 -21.13
CA GLU A 31 -10.66 -2.62 -21.47
C GLU A 31 -9.95 -1.81 -22.58
N ASN A 32 -10.68 -1.00 -23.36
CA ASN A 32 -10.14 -0.30 -24.52
C ASN A 32 -9.56 1.07 -24.15
N GLU A 33 -8.23 1.19 -24.13
CA GLU A 33 -7.50 2.46 -23.89
C GLU A 33 -7.92 3.21 -22.61
N SER A 34 -8.58 2.55 -21.65
CA SER A 34 -8.90 3.14 -20.35
C SER A 34 -7.75 2.90 -19.37
N ILE A 35 -7.84 3.53 -18.19
CA ILE A 35 -6.96 3.22 -17.08
C ILE A 35 -7.58 2.03 -16.33
N TYR A 36 -7.15 0.81 -16.68
CA TYR A 36 -7.71 -0.42 -16.13
C TYR A 36 -7.02 -0.77 -14.80
N LEU A 37 -7.64 -0.39 -13.68
CA LEU A 37 -7.01 -0.32 -12.37
C LEU A 37 -6.41 -1.63 -11.87
N HIS A 38 -7.01 -2.78 -12.20
CA HIS A 38 -6.44 -4.07 -11.80
C HIS A 38 -5.09 -4.31 -12.49
N MET A 39 -4.92 -3.88 -13.75
CA MET A 39 -3.64 -3.98 -14.44
C MET A 39 -2.65 -2.92 -13.98
N GLU A 40 -3.11 -1.68 -13.77
CA GLU A 40 -2.27 -0.61 -13.20
C GLU A 40 -1.70 -1.03 -11.84
N TYR A 41 -2.50 -1.64 -10.98
CA TYR A 41 -2.03 -2.07 -9.66
C TYR A 41 -1.13 -3.31 -9.72
N LYS A 42 -1.28 -4.18 -10.74
CA LYS A 42 -0.29 -5.24 -11.00
C LYS A 42 1.05 -4.66 -11.43
N TYR A 43 1.04 -3.64 -12.29
CA TYR A 43 2.27 -2.93 -12.66
C TYR A 43 2.96 -2.33 -11.42
N LEU A 44 2.22 -1.61 -10.57
CA LEU A 44 2.76 -1.07 -9.31
C LEU A 44 3.29 -2.18 -8.39
N LEU A 45 2.58 -3.30 -8.28
CA LEU A 45 3.03 -4.44 -7.49
C LEU A 45 4.35 -5.03 -8.02
N GLU A 46 4.52 -5.11 -9.33
CA GLU A 46 5.75 -5.64 -9.92
C GLU A 46 6.93 -4.66 -9.78
N LEU A 47 6.71 -3.34 -9.82
CA LEU A 47 7.75 -2.35 -9.42
C LEU A 47 8.23 -2.63 -7.99
N LEU A 48 7.28 -2.84 -7.07
CA LEU A 48 7.59 -3.12 -5.67
C LEU A 48 8.37 -4.43 -5.48
N LYS A 49 7.96 -5.52 -6.14
CA LYS A 49 8.63 -6.83 -6.05
C LYS A 49 10.01 -6.86 -6.70
N THR A 50 10.22 -6.05 -7.74
CA THR A 50 11.52 -5.95 -8.43
C THR A 50 12.48 -5.00 -7.72
N GLY A 51 12.05 -4.34 -6.65
CA GLY A 51 12.89 -3.45 -5.85
C GLY A 51 13.01 -2.03 -6.39
N LEU A 52 12.18 -1.66 -7.38
CA LEU A 52 12.07 -0.31 -7.95
C LEU A 52 11.21 0.58 -7.03
N TYR A 53 11.70 0.79 -5.80
CA TYR A 53 10.93 1.42 -4.74
C TYR A 53 10.74 2.93 -4.99
N GLU A 54 11.76 3.60 -5.49
CA GLU A 54 11.71 5.01 -5.85
C GLU A 54 10.65 5.26 -6.92
N GLU A 55 10.66 4.49 -8.01
CA GLU A 55 9.67 4.54 -9.10
C GLU A 55 8.28 4.16 -8.58
N TYR A 56 8.17 3.09 -7.80
CA TYR A 56 6.91 2.71 -7.16
C TYR A 56 6.30 3.89 -6.38
N TYR A 57 7.09 4.56 -5.54
CA TYR A 57 6.60 5.65 -4.70
C TYR A 57 6.30 6.94 -5.46
N GLU A 58 6.97 7.19 -6.58
CA GLU A 58 6.59 8.24 -7.52
C GLU A 58 5.24 7.93 -8.17
N GLU A 59 5.07 6.70 -8.64
CA GLU A 59 3.88 6.30 -9.40
C GLU A 59 2.63 6.21 -8.52
N ILE A 60 2.71 5.67 -7.29
CA ILE A 60 1.51 5.56 -6.43
C ILE A 60 0.84 6.90 -6.14
N ARG A 61 1.61 8.00 -6.09
CA ARG A 61 1.08 9.35 -5.83
C ARG A 61 0.20 9.87 -6.95
N ASN A 62 0.31 9.29 -8.14
CA ASN A 62 -0.46 9.67 -9.32
C ASN A 62 -1.56 8.65 -9.68
N THR A 63 -1.41 7.40 -9.21
CA THR A 63 -2.21 6.25 -9.68
C THR A 63 -3.13 5.68 -8.60
N LEU A 64 -2.69 5.58 -7.34
CA LEU A 64 -3.55 5.00 -6.30
C LEU A 64 -4.71 5.94 -5.99
N ILE A 65 -5.92 5.38 -5.92
CA ILE A 65 -7.17 6.09 -5.66
C ILE A 65 -7.09 7.12 -4.50
N PRO A 66 -6.46 6.83 -3.34
CA PRO A 66 -6.37 7.80 -2.24
C PRO A 66 -5.64 9.11 -2.56
N PHE A 67 -4.81 9.15 -3.61
CA PHE A 67 -4.10 10.36 -4.02
C PHE A 67 -4.80 11.12 -5.15
N LEU A 68 -5.87 10.55 -5.72
CA LEU A 68 -6.64 11.22 -6.76
C LEU A 68 -7.49 12.34 -6.17
N LYS A 69 -7.83 13.32 -7.00
CA LYS A 69 -8.77 14.39 -6.65
C LYS A 69 -10.20 13.84 -6.63
N PRO A 70 -10.93 13.86 -5.49
CA PRO A 70 -12.29 13.30 -5.41
C PRO A 70 -13.25 13.88 -6.45
N GLU A 71 -13.12 15.16 -6.75
CA GLU A 71 -13.95 15.87 -7.73
C GLU A 71 -13.72 15.41 -9.17
N ILE A 72 -12.53 14.88 -9.48
CA ILE A 72 -12.19 14.31 -10.79
C ILE A 72 -12.55 12.83 -10.82
N TYR A 73 -12.16 12.09 -9.77
CA TYR A 73 -12.50 10.67 -9.63
C TYR A 73 -14.02 10.44 -9.61
N GLY A 74 -14.78 11.45 -9.18
CA GLY A 74 -16.24 11.48 -9.18
C GLY A 74 -16.86 10.60 -8.09
N ARG A 75 -16.06 10.18 -7.11
CA ARG A 75 -16.41 9.19 -6.08
C ARG A 75 -15.58 9.40 -4.81
N SER A 76 -15.90 8.64 -3.76
CA SER A 76 -15.05 8.55 -2.58
C SER A 76 -13.69 7.94 -2.94
N ILE A 77 -12.61 8.64 -2.57
CA ILE A 77 -11.23 8.15 -2.70
C ILE A 77 -10.88 7.03 -1.71
N LEU A 78 -11.85 6.61 -0.90
CA LEU A 78 -11.77 5.41 -0.05
C LEU A 78 -12.42 4.18 -0.70
N GLU A 79 -13.02 4.34 -1.89
CA GLU A 79 -13.62 3.25 -2.66
C GLU A 79 -12.88 3.04 -3.98
N ASN A 80 -12.46 1.80 -4.25
CA ASN A 80 -11.84 1.43 -5.52
C ASN A 80 -12.88 1.26 -6.66
N SER A 81 -12.40 1.26 -7.90
CA SER A 81 -13.18 1.02 -9.13
C SER A 81 -12.49 0.00 -10.04
N SER A 82 -13.16 -0.46 -11.10
CA SER A 82 -12.52 -1.37 -12.06
C SER A 82 -11.68 -0.63 -13.10
N PHE A 83 -12.13 0.56 -13.52
CA PHE A 83 -11.40 1.40 -14.44
C PHE A 83 -11.70 2.88 -14.25
N ILE A 84 -10.78 3.71 -14.71
CA ILE A 84 -10.92 5.16 -14.82
C ILE A 84 -10.96 5.54 -16.31
N VAL A 85 -11.88 6.43 -16.67
CA VAL A 85 -12.02 6.91 -18.05
C VAL A 85 -10.80 7.73 -18.41
N SER A 86 -10.09 7.33 -19.47
CA SER A 86 -8.90 8.05 -19.93
C SER A 86 -9.28 9.24 -20.81
N SER A 87 -8.28 10.04 -21.18
CA SER A 87 -8.46 11.16 -22.10
C SER A 87 -8.77 10.75 -23.55
N ALA A 88 -8.70 9.45 -23.88
CA ALA A 88 -9.07 8.95 -25.20
C ALA A 88 -10.59 8.93 -25.42
N PHE A 89 -11.38 8.98 -24.34
CA PHE A 89 -12.83 8.99 -24.43
C PHE A 89 -13.37 10.30 -25.03
N PRO A 90 -14.38 10.29 -25.91
CA PRO A 90 -14.83 11.52 -26.59
C PRO A 90 -15.37 12.59 -25.62
N GLU A 91 -16.10 12.17 -24.58
CA GLU A 91 -16.71 13.07 -23.63
C GLU A 91 -15.73 13.49 -22.52
N SER A 92 -15.18 14.71 -22.64
CA SER A 92 -14.19 15.24 -21.69
C SER A 92 -14.68 15.37 -20.25
N GLU A 93 -15.99 15.52 -20.05
CA GLU A 93 -16.62 15.59 -18.71
C GLU A 93 -16.49 14.28 -17.90
N LEU A 94 -16.18 13.16 -18.57
CA LEU A 94 -15.97 11.87 -17.94
C LEU A 94 -14.50 11.56 -17.65
N HIS A 95 -13.55 12.31 -18.20
CA HIS A 95 -12.12 12.04 -18.04
C HIS A 95 -11.72 12.04 -16.55
N GLY A 96 -11.08 10.95 -16.12
CA GLY A 96 -10.65 10.76 -14.74
C GLY A 96 -11.72 10.18 -13.81
N ARG A 97 -12.96 9.97 -14.27
CA ARG A 97 -14.01 9.36 -13.44
C ARG A 97 -13.86 7.84 -13.33
N GLY A 98 -14.05 7.31 -12.12
CA GLY A 98 -14.03 5.87 -11.84
C GLY A 98 -15.39 5.18 -12.05
N PHE A 99 -15.38 4.01 -12.69
CA PHE A 99 -16.60 3.23 -12.98
C PHE A 99 -16.51 1.77 -12.54
N GLN A 100 -17.68 1.11 -12.47
CA GLN A 100 -17.83 -0.27 -11.96
C GLN A 100 -17.18 -0.43 -10.58
N PRO A 101 -17.76 0.20 -9.55
CA PRO A 101 -17.20 0.14 -8.22
C PRO A 101 -17.40 -1.22 -7.58
N ARG A 102 -16.56 -1.48 -6.59
CA ARG A 102 -16.60 -2.68 -5.74
C ARG A 102 -16.28 -3.95 -6.54
N LEU A 103 -15.83 -4.99 -5.86
CA LEU A 103 -15.47 -6.29 -6.45
C LEU A 103 -14.36 -6.27 -7.52
N THR A 104 -13.60 -5.17 -7.62
CA THR A 104 -12.39 -5.11 -8.47
C THR A 104 -11.26 -5.94 -7.88
N GLY A 105 -10.54 -6.68 -8.74
CA GLY A 105 -9.31 -7.39 -8.38
C GLY A 105 -8.19 -6.45 -7.91
N ALA A 106 -8.25 -5.16 -8.26
CA ALA A 106 -7.33 -4.14 -7.77
C ALA A 106 -7.29 -4.07 -6.22
N SER A 107 -8.38 -4.44 -5.54
CA SER A 107 -8.41 -4.51 -4.08
C SER A 107 -7.44 -5.57 -3.53
N ALA A 108 -7.32 -6.72 -4.19
CA ALA A 108 -6.39 -7.78 -3.78
C ALA A 108 -4.94 -7.33 -3.96
N GLU A 109 -4.64 -6.65 -5.08
CA GLU A 109 -3.31 -6.10 -5.33
C GLU A 109 -2.93 -5.02 -4.33
N LEU A 110 -3.87 -4.15 -3.95
CA LEU A 110 -3.63 -3.15 -2.91
C LEU A 110 -3.28 -3.79 -1.56
N ILE A 111 -3.99 -4.85 -1.16
CA ILE A 111 -3.69 -5.58 0.09
C ILE A 111 -2.31 -6.25 0.00
N ASN A 112 -1.94 -6.78 -1.16
CA ASN A 112 -0.65 -7.39 -1.40
C ASN A 112 0.49 -6.35 -1.27
N MET A 113 0.38 -5.24 -2.01
CA MET A 113 1.29 -4.11 -1.89
C MET A 113 1.39 -3.62 -0.44
N TRP A 114 0.26 -3.44 0.24
CA TRP A 114 0.23 -3.01 1.64
C TRP A 114 1.00 -3.97 2.56
N THR A 115 0.82 -5.27 2.38
CA THR A 115 1.53 -6.29 3.15
C THR A 115 3.04 -6.21 2.90
N LEU A 116 3.45 -6.08 1.64
CA LEU A 116 4.86 -5.98 1.25
C LEU A 116 5.53 -4.72 1.82
N ILE A 117 4.91 -3.54 1.69
CA ILE A 117 5.52 -2.29 2.17
C ILE A 117 5.56 -2.20 3.70
N THR A 118 4.62 -2.84 4.40
CA THR A 118 4.54 -2.76 5.87
C THR A 118 5.28 -3.88 6.58
N ALA A 119 5.10 -5.14 6.16
CA ALA A 119 5.64 -6.32 6.83
C ALA A 119 6.84 -6.95 6.09
N GLY A 120 6.95 -6.75 4.78
CA GLY A 120 7.91 -7.43 3.91
C GLY A 120 7.37 -8.74 3.34
N GLU A 121 8.15 -9.37 2.46
CA GLU A 121 7.76 -10.58 1.71
C GLU A 121 7.61 -11.82 2.58
N GLN A 122 8.55 -12.02 3.50
CA GLN A 122 8.63 -13.21 4.34
C GLN A 122 8.78 -12.80 5.81
N PRO A 123 7.70 -12.30 6.44
CA PRO A 123 7.76 -11.88 7.83
C PRO A 123 8.07 -13.04 8.79
N PHE A 124 7.79 -14.28 8.38
CA PHE A 124 8.04 -15.49 9.18
C PHE A 124 9.02 -16.42 8.47
N PHE A 125 9.99 -16.93 9.22
CA PHE A 125 10.95 -17.93 8.73
C PHE A 125 11.39 -18.85 9.87
N VAL A 126 11.95 -20.01 9.53
CA VAL A 126 12.56 -20.93 10.50
C VAL A 126 14.07 -20.73 10.43
N ASP A 127 14.70 -20.48 11.59
CA ASP A 127 16.15 -20.31 11.66
C ASP A 127 16.90 -21.66 11.64
N GLU A 128 18.23 -21.60 11.59
CA GLU A 128 19.13 -22.76 11.61
C GLU A 128 18.99 -23.65 12.85
N THR A 129 18.38 -23.15 13.93
CA THR A 129 18.10 -23.93 15.15
C THR A 129 16.74 -24.64 15.10
N GLY A 130 15.97 -24.45 14.04
CA GLY A 130 14.60 -24.96 13.91
C GLY A 130 13.55 -24.08 14.59
N SER A 131 13.90 -22.86 15.02
CA SER A 131 12.98 -21.97 15.72
C SER A 131 12.23 -21.06 14.74
N LEU A 132 10.92 -20.91 14.91
CA LEU A 132 10.11 -19.92 14.17
C LEU A 132 10.48 -18.50 14.61
N ARG A 133 10.85 -17.65 13.66
CA ARG A 133 11.23 -16.25 13.87
C ARG A 133 10.33 -15.30 13.09
N LEU A 134 10.21 -14.08 13.62
CA LEU A 134 9.55 -12.94 13.00
C LEU A 134 10.59 -11.90 12.61
N LYS A 135 10.61 -11.47 11.35
CA LYS A 135 11.42 -10.35 10.87
C LYS A 135 10.58 -9.50 9.93
N LEU A 136 10.20 -8.32 10.40
CA LEU A 136 9.50 -7.34 9.57
C LEU A 136 10.53 -6.55 8.74
N GLU A 137 10.26 -6.38 7.45
CA GLU A 137 11.15 -5.69 6.52
C GLU A 137 10.41 -4.60 5.73
N PRO A 138 9.97 -3.52 6.40
CA PRO A 138 9.21 -2.45 5.75
C PRO A 138 9.99 -1.83 4.59
N LYS A 139 9.26 -1.31 3.60
CA LYS A 139 9.77 -0.57 2.45
C LYS A 139 9.09 0.79 2.36
N LEU A 140 9.09 1.54 3.45
CA LEU A 140 8.36 2.80 3.59
C LEU A 140 9.25 3.99 3.23
N PRO A 141 8.72 5.02 2.54
CA PRO A 141 9.40 6.28 2.34
C PRO A 141 9.23 7.16 3.57
N ASP A 142 10.11 8.13 3.73
CA ASP A 142 10.15 9.05 4.86
C ASP A 142 8.82 9.80 5.09
N TRP A 143 8.10 10.16 4.03
CA TRP A 143 6.89 10.95 4.06
C TRP A 143 5.66 10.20 4.59
N LEU A 144 5.71 8.86 4.73
CA LEU A 144 4.64 8.10 5.39
C LEU A 144 4.70 8.17 6.91
N PHE A 145 5.81 8.64 7.49
CA PHE A 145 5.93 8.80 8.93
C PHE A 145 5.23 10.10 9.37
N THR A 146 4.69 10.11 10.58
CA THR A 146 4.05 11.29 11.17
C THR A 146 5.06 12.43 11.37
N GLU A 147 4.64 13.68 11.16
CA GLU A 147 5.47 14.87 11.39
C GLU A 147 5.36 15.41 12.82
N LYS A 148 4.27 15.07 13.49
CA LYS A 148 3.92 15.40 14.88
C LYS A 148 3.16 14.22 15.50
N GLU A 149 2.85 14.30 16.78
CA GLU A 149 1.95 13.32 17.38
C GLU A 149 0.57 13.41 16.72
N GLU A 150 0.00 12.26 16.36
CA GLU A 150 -1.30 12.13 15.73
C GLU A 150 -2.15 11.15 16.53
N ILE A 151 -3.45 11.46 16.66
CA ILE A 151 -4.43 10.58 17.29
C ILE A 151 -5.29 9.98 16.19
N CYS A 152 -5.33 8.65 16.12
CA CYS A 152 -6.13 7.93 15.14
C CYS A 152 -7.09 6.95 15.81
N MET A 153 -8.18 6.64 15.12
CA MET A 153 -9.12 5.61 15.57
C MET A 153 -8.84 4.30 14.86
N THR A 154 -8.82 3.20 15.60
CA THR A 154 -8.81 1.85 15.05
C THR A 154 -9.83 0.99 15.80
N TYR A 155 -9.87 -0.30 15.48
CA TYR A 155 -10.83 -1.24 16.04
C TYR A 155 -10.13 -2.47 16.61
N THR A 156 -10.64 -3.04 17.69
CA THR A 156 -10.22 -4.36 18.15
C THR A 156 -10.71 -5.45 17.19
N ASN A 157 -10.25 -6.69 17.37
CA ASN A 157 -10.78 -7.84 16.65
C ASN A 157 -12.26 -8.15 16.99
N LYS A 158 -12.80 -7.54 18.04
CA LYS A 158 -14.22 -7.61 18.42
C LYS A 158 -15.04 -6.44 17.86
N GLY A 159 -14.43 -5.55 17.08
CA GLY A 159 -15.09 -4.37 16.52
C GLY A 159 -15.24 -3.20 17.49
N GLU A 160 -14.60 -3.26 18.67
CA GLU A 160 -14.63 -2.14 19.62
C GLU A 160 -13.72 -1.02 19.12
N LYS A 161 -14.20 0.21 19.16
CA LYS A 161 -13.42 1.37 18.73
C LYS A 161 -12.36 1.70 19.79
N ILE A 162 -11.12 1.86 19.37
CA ILE A 162 -10.01 2.26 20.23
C ILE A 162 -9.29 3.47 19.64
N GLU A 163 -8.84 4.35 20.53
CA GLU A 163 -7.98 5.48 20.18
C GLU A 163 -6.52 5.02 20.25
N LEU A 164 -5.73 5.41 19.25
CA LEU A 164 -4.31 5.11 19.15
C LEU A 164 -3.54 6.41 18.92
N THR A 165 -2.72 6.78 19.91
CA THR A 165 -1.75 7.87 19.80
C THR A 165 -0.50 7.36 19.08
N ILE A 166 -0.20 7.97 17.94
CA ILE A 166 1.01 7.71 17.15
C ILE A 166 1.96 8.89 17.38
N PRO A 167 3.11 8.68 18.04
CA PRO A 167 4.05 9.77 18.28
C PRO A 167 4.60 10.36 16.97
N LYS A 168 5.28 11.51 17.06
CA LYS A 168 6.06 12.07 15.95
C LYS A 168 7.06 11.06 15.37
N ASN A 169 7.33 11.17 14.07
CA ASN A 169 8.30 10.36 13.33
C ASN A 169 7.95 8.86 13.33
N CYS A 170 6.68 8.51 13.44
CA CYS A 170 6.25 7.13 13.52
C CYS A 170 5.32 6.74 12.38
N PHE A 171 5.32 5.45 12.02
CA PHE A 171 4.32 4.85 11.13
C PHE A 171 3.65 3.70 11.88
N ALA A 172 2.33 3.60 11.83
CA ALA A 172 1.58 2.54 12.49
C ALA A 172 0.71 1.77 11.51
N PHE A 173 0.65 0.44 11.71
CA PHE A 173 -0.27 -0.43 10.99
C PHE A 173 -0.74 -1.58 11.86
N LYS A 174 -1.80 -2.25 11.41
CA LYS A 174 -2.35 -3.44 12.07
C LYS A 174 -1.81 -4.70 11.39
N PHE A 175 -0.96 -5.43 12.10
CA PHE A 175 -0.42 -6.72 11.69
C PHE A 175 -1.34 -7.86 12.18
N LEU A 176 -1.63 -8.81 11.27
CA LEU A 176 -2.46 -10.00 11.54
C LEU A 176 -3.80 -9.69 12.23
N GLY A 177 -4.42 -8.54 11.92
CA GLY A 177 -5.75 -8.16 12.37
C GLY A 177 -5.90 -7.77 13.85
N LYS A 178 -4.89 -8.01 14.70
CA LYS A 178 -4.98 -7.76 16.16
C LYS A 178 -3.80 -7.00 16.74
N THR A 179 -2.66 -7.04 16.09
CA THR A 179 -1.41 -6.50 16.62
C THR A 179 -1.17 -5.14 16.01
N ILE A 180 -1.19 -4.08 16.82
CA ILE A 180 -0.71 -2.78 16.36
C ILE A 180 0.81 -2.81 16.37
N VAL A 181 1.42 -2.49 15.23
CA VAL A 181 2.86 -2.30 15.06
C VAL A 181 3.11 -0.82 14.82
N ILE A 182 4.04 -0.25 15.56
CA ILE A 182 4.51 1.13 15.37
C ILE A 182 6.00 1.08 15.03
N TYR A 183 6.40 1.77 13.97
CA TYR A 183 7.78 1.95 13.52
C TYR A 183 8.26 3.35 13.90
N HIS A 184 9.29 3.47 14.73
CA HIS A 184 9.87 4.75 15.18
C HIS A 184 11.08 5.23 14.34
N ASN A 185 10.90 6.19 13.45
CA ASN A 185 11.95 6.62 12.53
C ASN A 185 12.46 8.04 12.85
N ASP A 186 13.18 8.19 13.96
CA ASP A 186 13.66 9.50 14.45
C ASP A 186 14.50 10.27 13.41
N ARG A 187 15.21 9.54 12.54
CA ARG A 187 16.06 10.11 11.48
C ARG A 187 15.31 10.40 10.18
N ARG A 188 14.02 10.05 10.08
CA ARG A 188 13.17 10.29 8.90
C ARG A 188 13.81 9.78 7.60
N LYS A 189 14.41 8.59 7.63
CA LYS A 189 14.99 7.97 6.43
C LYS A 189 14.01 7.02 5.76
N ASN A 190 14.10 6.84 4.46
CA ASN A 190 13.44 5.72 3.78
C ASN A 190 13.90 4.40 4.41
N THR A 191 13.04 3.37 4.43
CA THR A 191 13.42 2.01 4.86
C THR A 191 13.82 1.11 3.67
N PHE A 192 14.06 1.74 2.52
CA PHE A 192 14.60 1.17 1.29
C PHE A 192 15.72 2.07 0.73
N GLY A 193 16.45 1.58 -0.28
CA GLY A 193 17.63 2.26 -0.84
C GLY A 193 18.94 1.96 -0.08
N GLU A 194 20.03 2.60 -0.51
CA GLU A 194 21.38 2.39 0.04
C GLU A 194 21.51 2.91 1.48
N ASP A 195 21.05 4.13 1.76
CA ASP A 195 21.10 4.78 3.09
C ASP A 195 19.85 4.54 3.94
N LYS A 196 19.28 3.33 3.85
CA LYS A 196 18.00 3.00 4.49
C LYS A 196 18.05 2.90 6.01
N ALA A 197 16.97 3.32 6.66
CA ALA A 197 16.68 2.92 8.04
C ALA A 197 16.48 1.40 8.11
N LYS A 198 17.09 0.78 9.13
CA LYS A 198 16.97 -0.65 9.42
C LYS A 198 16.36 -0.85 10.80
N ILE A 199 15.64 -1.94 10.98
CA ILE A 199 15.15 -2.36 12.29
C ILE A 199 16.34 -2.88 13.11
N THR A 200 16.58 -2.33 14.30
CA THR A 200 17.57 -2.89 15.24
C THR A 200 16.97 -3.69 16.35
N HIS A 201 15.78 -3.31 16.84
CA HIS A 201 15.15 -4.04 17.90
C HIS A 201 13.62 -4.00 17.85
N TYR A 202 12.98 -4.93 18.57
CA TYR A 202 11.55 -4.98 18.78
C TYR A 202 11.27 -4.83 20.28
N THR A 203 10.19 -4.13 20.65
CA THR A 203 9.74 -4.07 22.05
C THR A 203 8.28 -4.54 22.11
N LEU A 204 8.05 -5.70 22.70
CA LEU A 204 6.70 -6.19 22.90
C LEU A 204 6.11 -5.53 24.16
N LYS A 205 4.97 -4.84 24.05
CA LYS A 205 4.27 -4.26 25.21
C LYS A 205 2.97 -5.01 25.47
N SER A 206 3.05 -6.11 26.19
CA SER A 206 1.84 -6.80 26.64
C SER A 206 1.19 -6.03 27.79
N THR A 207 0.01 -5.45 27.57
CA THR A 207 -0.88 -5.03 28.67
C THR A 207 -1.72 -6.23 29.08
N LEU A 208 -1.41 -6.82 30.23
CA LEU A 208 -2.15 -7.96 30.82
C LEU A 208 -3.60 -7.64 31.23
N ILE A 209 -4.06 -6.39 31.08
CA ILE A 209 -5.25 -5.88 31.80
C ILE A 209 -6.48 -5.68 30.90
N SER A 210 -6.37 -5.62 29.58
CA SER A 210 -7.54 -5.66 28.67
C SER A 210 -7.08 -5.73 27.21
N PRO A 211 -7.77 -6.44 26.30
CA PRO A 211 -7.45 -6.41 24.88
C PRO A 211 -7.56 -4.99 24.26
N PRO A 212 -6.76 -4.67 23.23
CA PRO A 212 -5.79 -5.54 22.56
C PRO A 212 -4.33 -5.31 23.01
N ALA A 213 -3.52 -6.36 22.90
CA ALA A 213 -2.08 -6.31 23.08
C ALA A 213 -1.42 -5.31 22.11
N ILE A 214 -0.63 -4.38 22.62
CA ILE A 214 0.10 -3.38 21.83
C ILE A 214 1.51 -3.92 21.55
N VAL A 215 1.93 -3.98 20.28
CA VAL A 215 3.32 -4.34 19.96
C VAL A 215 4.06 -3.06 19.54
N VAL A 216 4.93 -2.54 20.40
CA VAL A 216 5.66 -1.29 20.13
C VAL A 216 7.04 -1.58 19.54
N GLY A 217 7.15 -1.65 18.22
CA GLY A 217 8.45 -1.77 17.55
C GLY A 217 9.29 -0.49 17.66
N ARG A 218 10.16 -0.36 18.67
CA ARG A 218 11.14 0.73 18.68
C ARG A 218 12.26 0.46 17.67
N LEU A 219 12.27 1.22 16.58
CA LEU A 219 13.35 1.24 15.60
C LEU A 219 14.48 2.15 16.11
N LYS A 220 15.72 1.64 16.13
CA LYS A 220 16.95 2.44 16.24
C LYS A 220 17.91 1.93 15.16
N LEU A 221 19.05 2.61 14.94
CA LEU A 221 20.27 2.08 14.28
C LEU A 221 21.24 1.79 15.45
N SER A 222 21.97 0.68 15.57
CA SER A 222 22.78 -0.08 14.62
C SER A 222 23.16 -1.45 15.19
N LEU A 223 23.68 -2.33 14.31
CA LEU A 223 24.58 -3.48 14.56
C LEU A 223 24.08 -4.49 15.59
N PHE A 224 23.44 -5.56 15.13
CA PHE A 224 23.53 -6.95 15.63
C PHE A 224 22.30 -7.69 15.08
N ASP A 225 22.57 -8.76 14.34
CA ASP A 225 21.55 -9.59 13.71
C ASP A 225 20.87 -10.49 14.77
N HIS A 226 19.54 -10.50 14.71
CA HIS A 226 18.58 -11.37 15.44
C HIS A 226 18.21 -10.97 16.88
N ILE A 227 16.90 -11.09 17.19
CA ILE A 227 16.33 -10.94 18.54
C ILE A 227 15.74 -12.26 19.04
N THR A 228 16.05 -12.53 20.30
CA THR A 228 15.54 -13.62 21.13
C THR A 228 14.40 -13.11 22.03
N PHE A 229 13.33 -13.89 22.19
CA PHE A 229 12.28 -13.61 23.18
C PHE A 229 12.76 -14.05 24.57
N LYS A 230 12.78 -13.15 25.55
CA LYS A 230 12.91 -13.50 26.96
C LYS A 230 11.53 -13.35 27.59
N VAL A 231 10.94 -14.48 27.97
CA VAL A 231 9.73 -14.53 28.80
C VAL A 231 10.23 -14.59 30.23
N GLU A 232 9.92 -13.57 31.04
CA GLU A 232 9.96 -13.68 32.51
C GLU A 232 8.61 -14.20 33.00
#